data_AF-X0TEI2-F1
#
_entry.id   AF-X0TEI2-F1
#
_cell.length_a   1.000
_cell.length_b   1.000
_cell.length_c   1.000
_cell.angle_alpha   90.00
_cell.angle_beta   90.00
_cell.angle_gamma   90.00
#
_symmetry.space_group_name_H-M   'P 1'
#
loop_
_entity.id
_entity.type
_entity.pdbx_description
1 polymer ?
#
loop_
_entity_poly.entity_id
_entity_poly.type
_entity_poly.pdbx_seq_one_letter_code
_entity_poly.pdbx_strand_id
1 'polypeptide(L)' 'MSRPPKKRIVSFDPEVTLFIPSGIPRCRMGTVIFGTDEIEALRLTDLEGMYQGQAADA' A
#
# COMPACT_ATOMS: atom_id res chain seq x y z
N MET A 1 2.05 -1.33 28.23
CA MET A 1 1.38 -0.11 27.75
C MET A 1 1.14 -0.28 26.26
N SER A 2 -0.11 -0.37 25.80
CA SER A 2 -0.42 -0.38 24.38
C SER A 2 -0.12 1.01 23.79
N ARG A 3 0.54 1.06 22.64
CA ARG A 3 0.81 2.32 21.92
C ARG A 3 -0.55 2.97 21.59
N PRO A 4 -0.77 4.24 21.94
CA PRO A 4 -2.00 4.93 21.55
C PRO A 4 -2.18 4.90 20.02
N PRO A 5 -3.41 4.67 19.53
CA PRO A 5 -3.68 4.69 18.10
C PRO A 5 -3.40 6.10 17.57
N LYS A 6 -2.53 6.19 16.55
CA LYS A 6 -2.30 7.43 15.81
C LYS A 6 -3.29 7.52 14.66
N LYS A 7 -3.76 8.74 14.37
CA LYS A 7 -4.49 9.00 13.13
C LYS A 7 -3.55 8.76 11.96
N ARG A 8 -3.98 7.93 11.01
CA ARG A 8 -3.26 7.70 9.76
C ARG A 8 -3.51 8.86 8.82
N ILE A 9 -2.49 9.22 8.06
CA ILE A 9 -2.58 10.17 6.95
C ILE A 9 -2.33 9.35 5.70
N VAL A 10 -3.30 9.35 4.79
CA VAL A 10 -3.18 8.71 3.49
C VAL A 10 -3.48 9.80 2.48
N SER A 11 -2.54 10.03 1.58
CA SER A 11 -2.64 11.05 0.55
C SER A 11 -2.79 10.46 -0.85
N PHE A 12 -2.51 9.17 -1.00
CA PHE A 12 -2.62 8.46 -2.25
C PHE A 12 -4.03 7.90 -2.49
N ASP A 13 -4.62 8.32 -3.60
CA ASP A 13 -5.88 7.79 -4.13
C ASP A 13 -5.60 7.13 -5.49
N PRO A 14 -5.52 5.79 -5.57
CA PRO A 14 -5.16 5.12 -6.82
C PRO A 14 -6.30 5.17 -7.84
N GLU A 15 -6.03 5.70 -9.03
CA GLU A 15 -6.96 5.62 -10.18
C GLU A 15 -7.17 4.17 -10.66
N VAL A 16 -6.17 3.31 -10.44
CA VAL A 16 -6.20 1.89 -10.82
C VAL A 16 -6.04 1.02 -9.58
N THR A 17 -7.05 0.21 -9.29
CA THR A 17 -7.12 -0.63 -8.08
C THR A 17 -6.95 -2.12 -8.34
N LEU A 18 -6.78 -2.52 -9.60
CA LEU A 18 -6.68 -3.92 -9.99
C LEU A 18 -5.49 -4.14 -10.93
N PHE A 19 -4.62 -5.06 -10.53
CA PHE A 19 -3.56 -5.58 -11.37
C PHE A 19 -3.79 -7.06 -11.67
N ILE A 20 -3.66 -7.44 -12.95
CA ILE A 20 -3.77 -8.82 -13.40
C ILE A 20 -2.49 -9.15 -14.19
N PRO A 21 -1.64 -10.08 -13.71
CA PRO A 21 -0.46 -10.53 -14.43
C PRO A 21 -0.88 -11.26 -15.71
N SER A 22 -0.10 -11.03 -16.76
CA SER A 22 -0.33 -11.66 -18.06
C SER A 22 -0.04 -13.17 -18.01
N GLY A 23 -0.82 -13.95 -18.75
CA GLY A 23 -0.57 -15.38 -18.98
C GLY A 23 -1.15 -16.35 -17.93
N ILE A 24 -1.82 -15.86 -16.88
CA ILE A 24 -2.45 -16.71 -15.86
C ILE A 24 -3.99 -16.67 -16.01
N PRO A 25 -4.67 -17.82 -16.18
CA PRO A 25 -6.13 -17.86 -16.20
C PRO A 25 -6.73 -17.36 -14.89
N ARG A 26 -7.75 -16.49 -14.96
CA ARG A 26 -8.41 -15.88 -13.78
C ARG A 26 -8.90 -16.91 -12.75
N CYS A 27 -9.36 -18.08 -13.19
CA CYS A 27 -9.85 -19.14 -12.30
C CYS A 27 -8.76 -19.84 -11.47
N ARG A 28 -7.48 -19.64 -11.81
CA ARG A 28 -6.33 -20.23 -11.11
C ARG A 28 -5.55 -19.21 -10.30
N MET A 29 -6.03 -17.98 -10.23
CA MET A 29 -5.27 -16.87 -9.68
C MET A 29 -5.75 -16.52 -8.27
N GLY A 30 -4.81 -16.36 -7.34
CA GLY A 30 -5.09 -15.81 -6.01
C GLY A 30 -5.29 -14.30 -6.06
N THR A 31 -6.08 -13.76 -5.14
CA THR A 31 -6.26 -12.32 -4.97
C THR A 31 -5.58 -11.88 -3.67
N VAL A 32 -4.79 -10.81 -3.76
CA VAL A 32 -4.26 -10.09 -2.60
C VAL A 32 -4.90 -8.71 -2.61
N ILE A 33 -5.57 -8.35 -1.51
CA ILE A 33 -6.23 -7.05 -1.36
C ILE A 33 -5.33 -6.21 -0.47
N PHE A 34 -4.98 -5.01 -0.92
CA PHE A 34 -4.28 -4.03 -0.11
C PHE A 34 -5.27 -3.03 0.47
N GLY A 35 -5.11 -2.72 1.75
CA GLY A 35 -5.78 -1.60 2.40
C GLY A 35 -5.15 -0.27 2.03
N THR A 36 -5.87 0.82 2.30
CA THR A 36 -5.43 2.19 2.03
C THR A 36 -4.09 2.54 2.70
N ASP A 37 -3.88 2.04 3.92
CA ASP A 37 -2.62 2.21 4.69
C ASP A 37 -1.45 1.45 4.05
N GLU A 38 -1.71 0.24 3.56
CA GLU A 38 -0.68 -0.62 2.95
C GLU A 38 -0.22 -0.05 1.60
N ILE A 39 -1.15 0.50 0.80
CA ILE A 39 -0.80 1.16 -0.44
C ILE A 39 0.00 2.45 -0.18
N GLU A 40 -0.42 3.29 0.77
CA GLU A 40 0.34 4.50 1.12
C GLU A 40 1.77 4.15 1.55
N ALA A 41 1.94 3.09 2.36
CA ALA A 41 3.24 2.61 2.77
C ALA A 41 4.09 2.19 1.56
N LEU A 42 3.56 1.35 0.66
CA LEU A 42 4.25 0.94 -0.57
C LEU A 42 4.64 2.13 -1.45
N ARG A 43 3.78 3.15 -1.55
CA ARG A 43 4.10 4.37 -2.29
C ARG A 43 5.32 5.08 -1.67
N LEU A 44 5.29 5.33 -0.36
CA LEU A 44 6.35 6.10 0.30
C LEU A 44 7.69 5.34 0.32
N THR A 45 7.68 4.03 0.60
CA THR A 45 8.91 3.25 0.76
C THR A 45 9.42 2.68 -0.56
N ASP A 46 8.58 1.98 -1.31
CA ASP A 46 9.03 1.20 -2.47
C ASP A 46 9.04 2.03 -3.75
N LEU A 47 8.04 2.92 -3.93
CA LEU A 47 7.98 3.79 -5.11
C LEU A 47 8.82 5.06 -4.95
N GLU A 48 8.70 5.75 -3.81
CA GLU A 48 9.40 7.01 -3.54
C GLU A 48 10.77 6.82 -2.86
N GLY A 49 11.07 5.60 -2.39
CA GLY A 49 12.39 5.26 -1.84
C GLY A 49 12.68 5.85 -0.47
N MET A 50 11.67 6.34 0.26
CA MET A 50 11.85 6.94 1.58
C MET A 50 12.26 5.91 2.62
N TYR A 51 13.17 6.29 3.52
CA TYR A 51 13.44 5.49 4.70
C TYR A 51 12.27 5.57 5.69
N GLN A 52 12.09 4.53 6.52
CA GLN A 52 10.95 4.39 7.45
C GLN A 52 10.68 5.63 8.32
N GLY A 53 11.75 6.32 8.76
CA GLY A 53 11.60 7.57 9.52
C GLY A 53 11.02 8.70 8.67
N GLN A 54 11.50 8.87 7.44
CA GLN A 54 11.04 9.91 6.52
C GLN A 54 9.59 9.67 6.09
N ALA A 55 9.22 8.42 5.79
CA ALA A 55 7.85 8.04 5.44
C ALA A 55 6.87 8.28 6.61
N ALA A 56 7.33 8.19 7.86
CA ALA A 56 6.49 8.45 9.03
C ALA A 56 6.19 9.94 9.27
N ASP A 57 6.99 10.84 8.69
CA ASP A 57 6.89 12.29 8.82
C ASP A 57 6.30 12.98 7.56
N ALA A 58 6.05 12.23 6.49
CA ALA A 58 5.43 12.69 5.24
C ALA A 58 3.92 12.90 5.37
#